data_AF-A0A954XJU3-F1
#
_entry.id   AF-A0A954XJU3-F1
#
_cell.length_a   1.000
_cell.length_b   1.000
_cell.length_c   1.000
_cell.angle_alpha   90.00
_cell.angle_beta   90.00
_cell.angle_gamma   90.00
#
_symmetry.space_group_name_H-M   'P 1'
#
loop_
_entity.id
_entity.type
_entity.pdbx_description
1 polymer ?
#
loop_
_entity_poly.entity_id
_entity_poly.type
_entity_poly.pdbx_seq_one_letter_code
_entity_poly.pdbx_strand_id
1 'polypeptide(L)'
;MAPNLKMEEDFADLSDGLESVELRRLQSAERVTVDIARRIGAAMREATPGGGFVRQADAVWHLQMPGDERAPGPGDVVVDGIGGHWTILIANELPLLGRWKCETRDLSVAYGCLNRVDVERAVWGDLGSGPEIVDWVYAFTALPVRIQPDEIIVDDTSDPPASHYFFEITLSESIALEAGDRFVAEDGAVYLLQSYEGAERIDRLPVARVLRQEE
;
A
#
# COMPACT_ATOMS: atom_id res chain seq x y z
N MET A 1 -38.13 -28.61 -29.79
CA MET A 1 -36.78 -28.53 -30.38
C MET A 1 -35.83 -28.31 -29.22
N ALA A 2 -35.11 -29.35 -28.79
CA ALA A 2 -34.19 -29.22 -27.66
C ALA A 2 -32.92 -28.51 -28.15
N PRO A 3 -32.36 -27.56 -27.38
CA PRO A 3 -31.08 -26.95 -27.72
C PRO A 3 -30.00 -28.03 -27.77
N ASN A 4 -29.27 -28.08 -28.88
CA ASN A 4 -28.18 -29.03 -29.10
C ASN A 4 -26.94 -28.49 -28.37
N LEU A 5 -26.83 -28.81 -27.08
CA LEU A 5 -25.72 -28.41 -26.22
C LEU A 5 -24.48 -29.22 -26.61
N LYS A 6 -23.46 -28.55 -27.15
CA LYS A 6 -22.18 -29.15 -27.51
C LYS A 6 -21.18 -28.86 -26.41
N MET A 7 -21.00 -29.80 -25.49
CA MET A 7 -20.20 -29.61 -24.28
C MET A 7 -18.76 -29.12 -24.52
N GLU A 8 -18.13 -29.45 -25.65
CA GLU A 8 -16.76 -29.01 -25.95
C GLU A 8 -16.69 -27.58 -26.51
N GLU A 9 -17.67 -27.16 -27.31
CA GLU A 9 -17.70 -25.82 -27.91
C GLU A 9 -18.33 -24.80 -26.94
N ASP A 10 -19.36 -25.20 -26.20
CA ASP A 10 -20.11 -24.32 -25.31
C ASP A 10 -19.38 -24.01 -23.99
N PHE A 11 -18.36 -24.81 -23.60
CA PHE A 11 -17.59 -24.62 -22.37
C PHE A 11 -16.14 -24.19 -22.60
N ALA A 12 -15.67 -24.10 -23.85
CA ALA A 12 -14.32 -23.61 -24.15
C ALA A 12 -14.10 -22.15 -23.71
N ASP A 13 -15.17 -21.35 -23.68
CA ASP A 13 -15.15 -19.95 -23.27
C ASP A 13 -15.52 -19.73 -21.79
N LEU A 14 -15.78 -20.80 -21.03
CA LEU A 14 -16.05 -20.71 -19.60
C LEU A 14 -14.72 -20.60 -18.85
N SER A 15 -14.17 -19.39 -18.78
CA SER A 15 -13.09 -19.08 -17.86
C SER A 15 -13.58 -19.35 -16.43
N ASP A 16 -12.87 -20.20 -15.70
CA ASP A 16 -13.14 -20.51 -14.28
C ASP A 16 -13.04 -19.28 -13.35
N GLY A 17 -12.55 -18.16 -13.89
CA GLY A 17 -12.35 -16.89 -13.18
C GLY A 17 -11.21 -16.99 -12.18
N LEU A 18 -10.32 -17.97 -12.32
CA LEU A 18 -9.13 -18.09 -11.51
C LEU A 18 -8.05 -17.15 -12.03
N GLU A 19 -7.32 -16.53 -11.11
CA GLU A 19 -6.14 -15.74 -11.38
C GLU A 19 -5.02 -16.15 -10.44
N SER A 20 -3.78 -16.02 -10.90
CA SER A 20 -2.59 -16.14 -10.04
C SER A 20 -2.37 -14.79 -9.36
N VAL A 21 -2.22 -14.82 -8.05
CA VAL A 21 -2.00 -13.62 -7.23
C VAL A 21 -0.78 -13.82 -6.34
N GLU A 22 -0.16 -12.72 -5.92
CA GLU A 22 0.89 -12.74 -4.91
C GLU A 22 0.28 -12.43 -3.55
N LEU A 23 0.48 -13.31 -2.56
CA LEU A 23 0.16 -13.05 -1.17
C LEU A 23 1.42 -12.55 -0.45
N ARG A 24 1.41 -11.29 -0.01
CA ARG A 24 2.46 -10.71 0.83
C ARG A 24 2.10 -10.88 2.30
N ARG A 25 3.05 -11.35 3.09
CA ARG A 25 2.85 -11.57 4.52
C ARG A 25 2.97 -10.25 5.29
N LEU A 26 2.11 -10.07 6.30
CA LEU A 26 2.22 -8.93 7.21
C LEU A 26 3.62 -8.88 7.85
N GLN A 27 4.27 -7.72 7.80
CA GLN A 27 5.58 -7.45 8.41
C GLN A 27 6.70 -8.41 7.98
N SER A 28 6.57 -9.06 6.83
CA SER A 28 7.58 -9.96 6.29
C SER A 28 7.81 -9.66 4.82
N ALA A 29 9.05 -9.85 4.36
CA ALA A 29 9.39 -9.78 2.95
C ALA A 29 8.95 -11.04 2.17
N GLU A 30 8.36 -12.03 2.86
CA GLU A 30 7.87 -13.27 2.29
C GLU A 30 6.69 -13.01 1.33
N ARG A 31 6.79 -13.65 0.16
CA ARG A 31 5.81 -13.57 -0.92
C ARG A 31 5.47 -14.98 -1.35
N VAL A 32 4.18 -15.27 -1.41
CA VAL A 32 3.66 -16.60 -1.79
C VAL A 32 2.81 -16.44 -3.03
N THR A 33 3.16 -17.14 -4.11
CA THR A 33 2.30 -17.22 -5.29
C THR A 33 1.13 -18.14 -5.01
N VAL A 34 -0.09 -17.64 -5.21
CA VAL A 34 -1.34 -18.39 -5.07
C VAL A 34 -1.96 -18.53 -6.46
N ASP A 35 -1.73 -19.66 -7.12
CA ASP A 35 -2.15 -19.90 -8.51
C ASP A 35 -3.66 -20.06 -8.69
N ILE A 36 -4.35 -20.44 -7.62
CA ILE A 36 -5.80 -20.69 -7.63
C ILE A 36 -6.43 -19.67 -6.68
N ALA A 37 -6.52 -18.42 -7.15
CA ALA A 37 -7.28 -17.36 -6.50
C ALA A 37 -8.49 -16.96 -7.35
N ARG A 38 -9.57 -16.55 -6.69
CA ARG A 38 -10.76 -16.02 -7.38
C ARG A 38 -11.32 -14.83 -6.64
N ARG A 39 -11.54 -13.74 -7.35
CA ARG A 39 -12.30 -12.59 -6.86
C ARG A 39 -13.80 -12.82 -7.07
N ILE A 40 -14.56 -12.94 -5.99
CA ILE A 40 -16.01 -13.24 -6.01
C ILE A 40 -16.87 -11.99 -6.18
N GLY A 41 -16.29 -10.81 -5.95
CA GLY A 41 -16.91 -9.52 -6.23
C GLY A 41 -16.04 -8.39 -5.71
N ALA A 42 -16.07 -7.25 -6.39
CA ALA A 42 -15.50 -5.99 -5.92
C ALA A 42 -16.64 -4.98 -5.78
N ALA A 43 -16.92 -4.53 -4.56
CA ALA A 43 -17.87 -3.46 -4.30
C ALA A 43 -17.08 -2.17 -4.13
N MET A 44 -17.29 -1.21 -5.03
CA MET A 44 -16.90 0.18 -4.78
C MET A 44 -18.06 0.88 -4.08
N ARG A 45 -17.80 1.42 -2.89
CA ARG A 45 -18.76 2.23 -2.13
C ARG A 45 -18.12 3.56 -1.76
N GLU A 46 -18.92 4.59 -1.57
CA GLU A 46 -18.42 5.83 -0.97
C GLU A 46 -18.12 5.57 0.51
N ALA A 47 -16.88 5.81 0.95
CA ALA A 47 -16.44 5.50 2.31
C ALA A 47 -17.06 6.46 3.35
N THR A 48 -17.36 7.70 2.94
CA THR A 48 -18.03 8.73 3.74
C THR A 48 -18.95 9.53 2.82
N PRO A 49 -20.22 9.81 3.17
CA PRO A 49 -21.09 10.67 2.36
C PRO A 49 -20.50 12.09 2.31
N GLY A 50 -19.78 12.41 1.23
CA GLY A 50 -18.96 13.63 1.16
C GLY A 50 -18.81 14.19 -0.26
N GLY A 51 -19.46 13.60 -1.26
CA GLY A 51 -19.44 14.11 -2.63
C GLY A 51 -18.57 13.28 -3.59
N GLY A 52 -18.34 12.00 -3.29
CA GLY A 52 -17.79 11.03 -4.24
C GLY A 52 -16.26 10.91 -4.29
N PHE A 53 -15.53 11.60 -3.41
CA PHE A 53 -14.07 11.64 -3.44
C PHE A 53 -13.38 10.45 -2.74
N VAL A 54 -14.03 9.82 -1.76
CA VAL A 54 -13.43 8.68 -1.05
C VAL A 54 -14.18 7.41 -1.43
N ARG A 55 -13.57 6.61 -2.31
CA ARG A 55 -14.11 5.31 -2.72
C ARG A 55 -13.43 4.22 -1.89
N GLN A 56 -14.20 3.47 -1.14
CA GLN A 56 -13.75 2.22 -0.55
C GLN A 56 -13.97 1.11 -1.57
N ALA A 57 -12.92 0.37 -1.90
CA ALA A 57 -13.03 -0.83 -2.71
C ALA A 57 -12.83 -2.04 -1.80
N ASP A 58 -13.91 -2.79 -1.56
CA ASP A 58 -13.86 -4.06 -0.85
C ASP A 58 -13.98 -5.20 -1.86
N ALA A 59 -13.24 -6.29 -1.63
CA ALA A 59 -13.38 -7.50 -2.42
C ALA A 59 -13.39 -8.75 -1.53
N VAL A 60 -14.08 -9.79 -2.00
CA VAL A 60 -13.98 -11.13 -1.42
C VAL A 60 -13.11 -11.98 -2.31
N TRP A 61 -12.03 -12.51 -1.75
CA TRP A 61 -11.11 -13.42 -2.40
C TRP A 61 -11.29 -14.84 -1.88
N HIS A 62 -11.32 -15.81 -2.79
CA HIS A 62 -11.17 -17.22 -2.46
C HIS A 62 -9.77 -17.66 -2.85
N LEU A 63 -8.96 -18.04 -1.88
CA LEU A 63 -7.56 -18.44 -2.07
C LEU A 63 -7.39 -19.93 -1.77
N GLN A 64 -6.76 -20.68 -2.66
CA GLN A 64 -6.29 -22.04 -2.35
C GLN A 64 -4.79 -21.98 -2.09
N MET A 65 -4.39 -22.06 -0.82
CA MET A 65 -2.98 -21.97 -0.45
C MET A 65 -2.16 -23.15 -1.01
N PRO A 66 -0.92 -22.94 -1.45
CA PRO A 66 -0.06 -24.02 -1.93
C PRO A 66 0.42 -24.91 -0.78
N GLY A 67 0.14 -26.21 -0.83
CA GLY A 67 0.76 -27.20 0.06
C GLY A 67 0.71 -26.85 1.55
N ASP A 68 1.88 -26.83 2.19
CA ASP A 68 2.07 -26.55 3.63
C ASP A 68 2.22 -25.05 3.95
N GLU A 69 1.88 -24.18 3.00
CA GLU A 69 1.92 -22.73 3.22
C GLU A 69 1.01 -22.31 4.36
N ARG A 70 1.49 -21.33 5.15
CA ARG A 70 0.73 -20.78 6.26
C ARG A 70 -0.59 -20.20 5.75
N ALA A 71 -1.68 -20.47 6.47
CA ALA A 71 -2.98 -19.87 6.19
C ALA A 71 -2.89 -18.33 6.04
N PRO A 72 -3.67 -17.72 5.13
CA PRO A 72 -3.76 -16.28 5.03
C PRO A 72 -4.35 -15.70 6.31
N GLY A 73 -3.80 -14.59 6.79
CA GLY A 73 -4.25 -13.93 8.00
C GLY A 73 -4.64 -12.46 7.78
N PRO A 74 -5.36 -11.85 8.74
CA PRO A 74 -5.56 -10.40 8.75
C PRO A 74 -4.23 -9.65 8.67
N GLY A 75 -4.18 -8.62 7.82
CA GLY A 75 -2.99 -7.83 7.54
C GLY A 75 -2.11 -8.35 6.40
N ASP A 76 -2.25 -9.62 6.00
CA ASP A 76 -1.64 -10.09 4.74
C ASP A 76 -2.27 -9.32 3.55
N VAL A 77 -1.54 -9.16 2.45
CA VAL A 77 -1.96 -8.39 1.28
C VAL A 77 -2.01 -9.27 0.05
N VAL A 78 -3.15 -9.32 -0.63
CA VAL A 78 -3.29 -9.96 -1.95
C VAL A 78 -2.96 -8.92 -3.02
N VAL A 79 -1.95 -9.20 -3.84
CA VAL A 79 -1.58 -8.40 -5.01
C VAL A 79 -2.07 -9.09 -6.26
N ASP A 80 -3.00 -8.45 -6.96
CA ASP A 80 -3.61 -9.01 -8.16
C ASP A 80 -2.74 -8.81 -9.43
N GLY A 81 -3.14 -9.42 -10.54
CA GLY A 81 -2.39 -9.36 -11.80
C GLY A 81 -2.26 -7.96 -12.43
N ILE A 82 -3.01 -6.97 -11.94
CA ILE A 82 -2.92 -5.56 -12.39
C ILE A 82 -2.23 -4.67 -11.35
N GLY A 83 -1.68 -5.24 -10.28
CA GLY A 83 -0.96 -4.53 -9.22
C GLY A 83 -1.85 -3.89 -8.16
N GLY A 84 -3.13 -4.24 -8.09
CA GLY A 84 -4.04 -3.84 -7.01
C GLY A 84 -3.66 -4.52 -5.70
N HIS A 85 -3.64 -3.76 -4.60
CA HIS A 85 -3.24 -4.24 -3.28
C HIS A 85 -4.46 -4.36 -2.37
N TRP A 86 -4.80 -5.58 -1.97
CA TRP A 86 -5.99 -5.90 -1.19
C TRP A 86 -5.61 -6.45 0.18
N THR A 87 -5.66 -5.59 1.21
CA THR A 87 -5.36 -5.98 2.59
C THR A 87 -6.46 -6.89 3.12
N ILE A 88 -6.10 -8.06 3.63
CA ILE A 88 -7.02 -9.00 4.27
C ILE A 88 -7.43 -8.45 5.62
N LEU A 89 -8.74 -8.28 5.81
CA LEU A 89 -9.33 -7.85 7.08
C LEU A 89 -9.83 -9.05 7.88
N ILE A 90 -10.38 -10.04 7.18
CA ILE A 90 -10.94 -11.27 7.76
C ILE A 90 -10.57 -12.44 6.84
N ALA A 91 -10.10 -13.55 7.41
CA ALA A 91 -9.85 -14.80 6.69
C ALA A 91 -10.59 -15.96 7.39
N ASN A 92 -11.38 -16.71 6.61
CA ASN A 92 -12.09 -17.89 7.09
C ASN A 92 -11.84 -19.09 6.17
N GLU A 93 -11.58 -20.25 6.74
CA GLU A 93 -11.46 -21.48 5.96
C GLU A 93 -12.85 -21.94 5.45
N LEU A 94 -12.88 -22.40 4.21
CA LEU A 94 -13.99 -23.10 3.57
C LEU A 94 -13.59 -24.58 3.45
N PRO A 95 -13.74 -25.39 4.53
CA PRO A 95 -13.14 -26.72 4.63
C PRO A 95 -13.62 -27.69 3.55
N LEU A 96 -14.88 -27.57 3.12
CA LEU A 96 -15.44 -28.40 2.04
C LEU A 96 -14.82 -28.13 0.67
N LEU A 97 -14.16 -26.98 0.50
CA LEU A 97 -13.56 -26.56 -0.77
C LEU A 97 -12.02 -26.52 -0.71
N GLY A 98 -11.42 -26.70 0.46
CA GLY A 98 -9.97 -26.53 0.65
C GLY A 98 -9.49 -25.11 0.29
N ARG A 99 -10.31 -24.09 0.57
CA ARG A 99 -10.05 -22.69 0.21
C ARG A 99 -10.22 -21.77 1.40
N TRP A 100 -9.69 -20.57 1.31
CA TRP A 100 -9.85 -19.50 2.27
C TRP A 100 -10.71 -18.39 1.67
N LYS A 101 -11.80 -18.04 2.34
CA LYS A 101 -12.56 -16.82 2.06
C LYS A 101 -11.92 -15.65 2.81
N CYS A 102 -11.34 -14.73 2.06
CA CYS A 102 -10.73 -13.52 2.58
C CYS A 102 -11.60 -12.31 2.22
N GLU A 103 -12.02 -11.55 3.22
CA GLU A 103 -12.65 -10.24 3.03
C GLU A 103 -11.55 -9.19 3.07
N THR A 104 -11.43 -8.43 2.00
CA THR A 104 -10.27 -7.58 1.73
C THR A 104 -10.68 -6.17 1.36
N ARG A 105 -9.74 -5.23 1.49
CA ARG A 105 -9.91 -3.84 1.11
C ARG A 105 -8.69 -3.30 0.40
N ASP A 106 -8.90 -2.54 -0.67
CA ASP A 106 -7.87 -1.67 -1.23
C ASP A 106 -7.79 -0.38 -0.42
N LEU A 107 -6.80 -0.33 0.48
CA LEU A 107 -6.58 0.81 1.35
C LEU A 107 -6.03 2.02 0.60
N SER A 108 -5.33 1.84 -0.53
CA SER A 108 -4.78 2.95 -1.31
C SER A 108 -5.89 3.83 -1.88
N VAL A 109 -6.96 3.21 -2.38
CA VAL A 109 -8.15 3.91 -2.88
C VAL A 109 -8.94 4.51 -1.71
N ALA A 110 -9.08 3.77 -0.61
CA ALA A 110 -9.84 4.23 0.56
C ALA A 110 -9.21 5.46 1.23
N TYR A 111 -7.88 5.59 1.21
CA TYR A 111 -7.17 6.74 1.77
C TYR A 111 -6.83 7.81 0.73
N GLY A 112 -7.05 7.56 -0.57
CA GLY A 112 -6.80 8.52 -1.64
C GLY A 112 -5.32 8.71 -1.97
N CYS A 113 -4.52 7.64 -1.94
CA CYS A 113 -3.09 7.64 -2.24
C CYS A 113 -2.80 7.78 -3.75
N LEU A 114 -3.16 8.94 -4.30
CA LEU A 114 -3.09 9.25 -5.72
C LEU A 114 -1.72 9.79 -6.16
N ASN A 115 -0.92 10.31 -5.24
CA ASN A 115 0.41 10.84 -5.51
C ASN A 115 1.46 9.71 -5.52
N ARG A 116 2.66 10.03 -6.00
CA ARG A 116 3.84 9.18 -5.89
C ARG A 116 4.99 9.93 -5.26
N VAL A 117 5.77 9.23 -4.46
CA VAL A 117 7.03 9.71 -3.91
C VAL A 117 8.11 8.64 -4.03
N ASP A 118 9.33 9.08 -4.21
CA ASP A 118 10.51 8.26 -3.97
C ASP A 118 10.97 8.49 -2.53
N VAL A 119 11.53 7.44 -1.91
CA VAL A 119 12.16 7.53 -0.59
C VAL A 119 13.66 7.42 -0.82
N GLU A 120 14.37 8.46 -0.43
CA GLU A 120 15.81 8.54 -0.51
C GLU A 120 16.43 8.43 0.87
N ARG A 121 17.52 7.67 0.96
CA ARG A 121 18.30 7.45 2.17
C ARG A 121 19.62 8.18 2.08
N ALA A 122 19.94 8.91 3.15
CA ALA A 122 21.21 9.61 3.27
C ALA A 122 22.38 8.61 3.33
N VAL A 123 23.37 8.81 2.47
CA VAL A 123 24.68 8.17 2.58
C VAL A 123 25.59 9.09 3.38
N TRP A 124 26.03 8.63 4.54
CA TRP A 124 26.91 9.39 5.41
C TRP A 124 28.38 9.06 5.13
N GLY A 125 29.20 10.11 5.03
CA GLY A 125 30.65 10.04 4.92
C GLY A 125 31.32 10.98 5.92
N ASP A 126 32.63 10.89 6.06
CA ASP A 126 33.43 11.83 6.84
C ASP A 126 34.48 12.45 5.90
N LEU A 127 34.29 13.72 5.50
CA LEU A 127 35.27 14.45 4.68
C LEU A 127 36.26 15.25 5.55
N GLY A 128 36.40 14.88 6.82
CA GLY A 128 37.37 15.45 7.77
C GLY A 128 36.80 16.47 8.75
N SER A 129 35.49 16.72 8.71
CA SER A 129 34.77 17.60 9.66
C SER A 129 33.74 16.85 10.51
N GLY A 130 33.72 15.51 10.43
CA GLY A 130 32.72 14.65 11.07
C GLY A 130 31.70 14.11 10.06
N PRO A 131 30.70 13.34 10.53
CA PRO A 131 29.70 12.73 9.67
C PRO A 131 28.86 13.79 8.94
N GLU A 132 28.86 13.73 7.61
CA GLU A 132 28.03 14.55 6.74
C GLU A 132 27.38 13.71 5.65
N ILE A 133 26.28 14.20 5.09
CA ILE A 133 25.59 13.54 3.99
C ILE A 133 26.38 13.80 2.72
N VAL A 134 26.94 12.75 2.12
CA VAL A 134 27.74 12.84 0.90
C VAL A 134 26.97 12.46 -0.36
N ASP A 135 25.87 11.71 -0.21
CA ASP A 135 25.00 11.28 -1.31
C ASP A 135 23.61 10.88 -0.81
N TRP A 136 22.69 10.66 -1.74
CA TRP A 136 21.35 10.11 -1.51
C TRP A 136 21.11 8.90 -2.42
N VAL A 137 20.61 7.81 -1.85
CA VAL A 137 20.28 6.60 -2.61
C VAL A 137 18.80 6.25 -2.47
N TYR A 138 18.17 5.80 -3.56
CA TYR A 138 16.78 5.35 -3.52
C TYR A 138 16.63 4.10 -2.66
N ALA A 139 15.92 4.22 -1.55
CA ALA A 139 15.48 3.09 -0.74
C ALA A 139 14.20 2.48 -1.31
N PHE A 140 13.28 3.32 -1.77
CA PHE A 140 12.03 2.93 -2.42
C PHE A 140 11.69 3.91 -3.54
N THR A 141 11.01 3.44 -4.58
CA THR A 141 10.63 4.29 -5.71
C THR A 141 9.14 4.16 -6.03
N ALA A 142 8.57 5.26 -6.53
CA ALA A 142 7.19 5.39 -6.98
C ALA A 142 6.16 4.84 -5.97
N LEU A 143 6.36 5.15 -4.68
CA LEU A 143 5.44 4.73 -3.63
C LEU A 143 4.13 5.51 -3.71
N PRO A 144 2.97 4.84 -3.79
CA PRO A 144 1.68 5.49 -3.73
C PRO A 144 1.46 6.14 -2.36
N VAL A 145 1.21 7.45 -2.36
CA VAL A 145 0.98 8.22 -1.13
C VAL A 145 -0.13 9.23 -1.27
N ARG A 146 -0.63 9.71 -0.13
CA ARG A 146 -1.41 10.94 -0.02
C ARG A 146 -0.63 11.93 0.82
N ILE A 147 -0.43 13.13 0.29
CA ILE A 147 0.26 14.23 0.98
C ILE A 147 -0.79 15.24 1.44
N GLN A 148 -0.79 15.59 2.72
CA GLN A 148 -1.70 16.58 3.30
C GLN A 148 -0.94 17.62 4.12
N PRO A 149 -1.25 18.92 3.99
CA PRO A 149 -0.78 19.91 4.94
C PRO A 149 -1.29 19.58 6.35
N ASP A 150 -0.43 19.74 7.34
CA ASP A 150 -0.74 19.50 8.75
C ASP A 150 -0.69 20.81 9.55
N GLU A 151 0.50 21.38 9.69
CA GLU A 151 0.75 22.54 10.55
C GLU A 151 1.78 23.48 9.92
N ILE A 152 1.67 24.78 10.20
CA ILE A 152 2.69 25.78 9.87
C ILE A 152 3.18 26.39 11.18
N ILE A 153 4.48 26.28 11.45
CA ILE A 153 5.11 26.88 12.62
C ILE A 153 5.96 28.06 12.14
N VAL A 154 5.70 29.25 12.67
CA VAL A 154 6.53 30.43 12.44
C VAL A 154 7.49 30.57 13.61
N ASP A 155 8.79 30.50 13.34
CA ASP A 155 9.84 30.77 14.30
C ASP A 155 10.23 32.25 14.24
N ASP A 156 9.58 33.04 15.09
CA ASP A 156 9.87 34.46 15.28
C ASP A 156 11.20 34.72 16.02
N THR A 157 11.86 33.68 16.53
CA THR A 157 13.15 33.82 17.23
C THR A 157 14.35 33.78 16.29
N SER A 158 14.16 33.26 15.07
CA SER A 158 15.14 33.32 13.99
C SER A 158 15.23 34.74 13.41
N ASP A 159 16.43 35.16 12.97
CA ASP A 159 16.65 36.41 12.23
C ASP A 159 17.31 36.11 10.87
N PRO A 160 16.56 36.15 9.75
CA PRO A 160 15.15 36.52 9.66
C PRO A 160 14.19 35.44 10.22
N PRO A 161 12.93 35.79 10.56
CA PRO A 161 11.92 34.82 10.97
C PRO A 161 11.76 33.71 9.93
N ALA A 162 11.69 32.47 10.39
CA ALA A 162 11.59 31.28 9.53
C ALA A 162 10.18 30.67 9.62
N SER A 163 9.69 30.09 8.53
CA SER A 163 8.44 29.33 8.53
C SER A 163 8.73 27.87 8.22
N HIS A 164 8.14 26.98 9.01
CA HIS A 164 8.28 25.54 8.87
C HIS A 164 6.92 24.93 8.52
N TYR A 165 6.83 24.27 7.37
CA TYR A 165 5.60 23.67 6.88
C TYR A 165 5.64 22.16 7.10
N PHE A 166 4.78 21.68 7.99
CA PHE A 166 4.60 20.27 8.28
C PHE A 166 3.49 19.66 7.43
N PHE A 167 3.73 18.42 7.00
CA PHE A 167 2.80 17.63 6.22
C PHE A 167 2.68 16.22 6.82
N GLU A 168 1.55 15.59 6.57
CA GLU A 168 1.35 14.16 6.74
C GLU A 168 1.42 13.47 5.38
N ILE A 169 2.27 12.45 5.26
CA ILE A 169 2.34 11.54 4.12
C ILE A 169 1.76 10.20 4.57
N THR A 170 0.58 9.85 4.06
CA THR A 170 -0.01 8.51 4.25
C THR A 170 0.48 7.59 3.14
N LEU A 171 1.12 6.46 3.47
CA LEU A 171 1.67 5.53 2.49
C LEU A 171 0.73 4.36 2.24
N SER A 172 0.61 3.91 0.99
CA SER A 172 -0.25 2.77 0.63
C SER A 172 0.20 1.42 1.19
N GLU A 173 1.46 1.30 1.61
CA GLU A 173 2.02 0.09 2.17
C GLU A 173 2.99 0.39 3.32
N SER A 174 3.24 -0.61 4.15
CA SER A 174 4.20 -0.54 5.26
C SER A 174 5.61 -0.77 4.73
N ILE A 175 6.51 0.17 5.00
CA ILE A 175 7.91 0.12 4.57
C ILE A 175 8.84 0.38 5.75
N ALA A 176 10.08 -0.10 5.64
CA ALA A 176 11.11 0.14 6.64
C ALA A 176 11.78 1.50 6.38
N LEU A 177 11.41 2.50 7.17
CA LEU A 177 12.03 3.83 7.16
C LEU A 177 13.12 3.94 8.23
N GLU A 178 14.16 4.70 7.93
CA GLU A 178 15.26 5.05 8.83
C GLU A 178 15.25 6.54 9.16
N ALA A 179 15.84 6.88 10.31
CA ALA A 179 16.03 8.28 10.67
C ALA A 179 16.95 8.96 9.64
N GLY A 180 16.48 10.07 9.07
CA GLY A 180 17.19 10.79 8.01
C GLY A 180 16.79 10.39 6.59
N ASP A 181 15.89 9.41 6.42
CA ASP A 181 15.22 9.20 5.13
C ASP A 181 14.41 10.46 4.75
N ARG A 182 14.33 10.77 3.46
CA ARG A 182 13.52 11.85 2.91
C ARG A 182 12.61 11.34 1.81
N PHE A 183 11.49 12.02 1.62
CA PHE A 183 10.57 11.77 0.53
C PHE A 183 10.76 12.82 -0.56
N VAL A 184 10.80 12.40 -1.81
CA VAL A 184 10.87 13.26 -2.99
C VAL A 184 9.61 13.04 -3.81
N ALA A 185 8.78 14.08 -3.94
CA ALA A 185 7.56 14.01 -4.74
C ALA A 185 7.85 14.15 -6.23
N GLU A 186 6.87 13.77 -7.07
CA GLU A 186 6.97 13.87 -8.55
C GLU A 186 7.25 15.29 -9.06
N ASP A 187 6.86 16.31 -8.30
CA ASP A 187 7.12 17.73 -8.60
C ASP A 187 8.52 18.21 -8.15
N GLY A 188 9.32 17.32 -7.56
CA GLY A 188 10.64 17.61 -7.00
C GLY A 188 10.62 18.13 -5.56
N ALA A 189 9.44 18.33 -4.94
CA ALA A 189 9.37 18.77 -3.56
C ALA A 189 9.97 17.73 -2.60
N VAL A 190 10.83 18.19 -1.69
CA VAL A 190 11.52 17.35 -0.71
C VAL A 190 10.89 17.48 0.66
N TYR A 191 10.63 16.35 1.31
CA TYR A 191 10.06 16.27 2.64
C TYR A 191 10.95 15.42 3.56
N LEU A 192 11.41 16.01 4.65
CA LEU A 192 12.29 15.37 5.63
C LEU A 192 11.46 14.62 6.68
N LEU A 193 11.74 13.34 6.88
CA LEU A 193 11.05 12.51 7.87
C LEU A 193 11.27 13.03 9.30
N GLN A 194 10.18 13.25 10.03
CA GLN A 194 10.21 13.65 11.45
C GLN A 194 9.73 12.52 12.36
N SER A 195 8.62 11.87 12.00
CA SER A 195 8.10 10.69 12.69
C SER A 195 7.37 9.75 11.74
N TYR A 196 7.27 8.47 12.12
CA TYR A 196 6.59 7.44 11.36
C TYR A 196 5.76 6.56 12.31
N GLU A 197 4.46 6.47 12.08
CA GLU A 197 3.52 5.78 12.97
C GLU A 197 2.54 4.90 12.20
N GLY A 198 2.00 3.89 12.88
CA GLY A 198 0.90 3.08 12.35
C GLY A 198 1.28 1.99 11.36
N ALA A 199 2.57 1.76 11.14
CA ALA A 199 3.11 0.67 10.31
C ALA A 199 2.70 -0.74 10.79
N GLU A 200 2.28 -0.86 12.04
CA GLU A 200 1.84 -2.08 12.70
C GLU A 200 0.33 -2.34 12.61
N ARG A 201 -0.48 -1.36 12.20
CA ARG A 201 -1.94 -1.51 12.17
C ARG A 201 -2.43 -2.07 10.84
N ILE A 202 -3.39 -2.99 10.92
CA ILE A 202 -3.98 -3.67 9.76
C ILE A 202 -5.18 -2.91 9.15
N ASP A 203 -5.76 -1.99 9.92
CA ASP A 203 -7.00 -1.29 9.58
C ASP A 203 -6.78 0.18 9.20
N ARG A 204 -5.53 0.65 9.27
CA ARG A 204 -5.11 1.98 8.82
C ARG A 204 -3.81 1.88 8.03
N LEU A 205 -3.60 2.84 7.14
CA LEU A 205 -2.32 3.02 6.48
C LEU A 205 -1.31 3.70 7.41
N PRO A 206 -0.01 3.40 7.25
CA PRO A 206 1.04 4.11 7.98
C PRO A 206 1.15 5.57 7.55
N VAL A 207 1.51 6.43 8.50
CA VAL A 207 1.59 7.88 8.30
C VAL A 207 2.96 8.36 8.74
N ALA A 208 3.63 9.11 7.87
CA ALA A 208 4.84 9.85 8.18
C ALA A 208 4.51 11.33 8.38
N ARG A 209 4.93 11.91 9.51
CA ARG A 209 4.96 13.36 9.66
C ARG A 209 6.29 13.86 9.12
N VAL A 210 6.23 14.86 8.26
CA VAL A 210 7.39 15.35 7.52
C VAL A 210 7.45 16.87 7.53
N LEU A 211 8.67 17.41 7.42
CA LEU A 211 8.92 18.83 7.23
C LEU A 211 9.26 19.08 5.76
N ARG A 212 8.55 19.98 5.09
CA ARG A 212 8.92 20.38 3.73
C ARG A 212 10.20 21.20 3.76
N GLN A 213 11.17 20.81 2.95
CA GLN A 213 12.39 21.57 2.73
C GLN A 213 12.09 22.71 1.76
N GLU A 214 12.40 23.95 2.15
CA GLU A 214 12.37 25.11 1.25
C GLU A 214 13.68 25.13 0.44
N GLU A 215 13.57 25.45 -0.85
CA GLU A 215 14.72 25.64 -1.76
C GLU A 215 15.45 26.96 -1.52
#